data_AF-A0A923EJ89-F1
#
_entry.id   AF-A0A923EJ89-F1
#
_cell.length_a   1.000
_cell.length_b   1.000
_cell.length_c   1.000
_cell.angle_alpha   90.00
_cell.angle_beta   90.00
_cell.angle_gamma   90.00
#
_symmetry.space_group_name_H-M   'P 1'
#
loop_
_entity.id
_entity.type
_entity.pdbx_description
1 polymer ?
#
loop_
_entity_poly.entity_id
_entity_poly.type
_entity_poly.pdbx_seq_one_letter_code
_entity_poly.pdbx_strand_id
1 'polypeptide(L)'
;MGLKEHEYVRQTLERYTNCKLEDYCSHVLITNFRQYIKEFSERTDCEMHEGNFRIVNAPDLDCTMIDFGIGSPQAALVINGLAYLDNLKSVVMLGMCGGIDDILEVGDFVIPTAAIRGEGTSRHYLPMEFPA
;
A
#
# COMPACT_ATOMS: atom_id res chain seq x y z
N MET A 1 2.86 22.91 -22.16
CA MET A 1 3.57 21.62 -22.01
C MET A 1 2.72 20.78 -21.07
N GLY A 2 2.19 19.65 -21.52
CA GLY A 2 1.33 18.81 -20.68
C GLY A 2 2.13 18.17 -19.54
N LEU A 3 1.49 17.95 -18.40
CA LEU A 3 2.05 17.17 -17.29
C LEU A 3 2.46 15.79 -17.82
N LYS A 4 3.68 15.36 -17.51
CA LYS A 4 4.12 13.98 -17.81
C LYS A 4 3.49 13.02 -16.79
N GLU A 5 3.33 11.77 -17.20
CA GLU A 5 2.70 10.73 -16.37
C GLU A 5 3.34 10.61 -14.98
N HIS A 6 4.66 10.48 -14.91
CA HIS A 6 5.38 10.38 -13.63
C HIS A 6 5.21 11.61 -12.74
N GLU A 7 5.12 12.82 -13.31
CA GLU A 7 4.89 14.05 -12.54
C GLU A 7 3.50 14.05 -11.92
N TYR A 8 2.48 13.64 -12.70
CA TYR A 8 1.10 13.53 -12.22
C TYR A 8 0.94 12.46 -11.14
N VAL A 9 1.56 11.29 -11.33
CA VAL A 9 1.47 10.18 -10.37
C VAL A 9 2.17 10.55 -9.05
N ARG A 10 3.34 11.19 -9.11
CA ARG A 10 4.05 11.75 -7.94
C ARG A 10 3.19 12.75 -7.16
N GLN A 11 2.60 13.72 -7.85
CA GLN A 11 1.67 14.68 -7.23
C GLN A 11 0.41 14.01 -6.66
N THR A 12 0.03 12.84 -7.17
CA THR A 12 -1.13 12.10 -6.67
C THR A 12 -0.85 11.50 -5.31
N LEU A 13 0.31 10.87 -5.10
CA LEU A 13 0.71 10.38 -3.78
C LEU A 13 0.69 11.51 -2.74
N GLU A 14 1.36 12.64 -3.01
CA GLU A 14 1.42 13.74 -2.05
C GLU A 14 0.05 14.28 -1.67
N ARG A 15 -0.86 14.41 -2.66
CA ARG A 15 -2.24 14.85 -2.42
C ARG A 15 -3.05 13.82 -1.63
N TYR A 16 -2.86 12.54 -1.90
CA TYR A 16 -3.63 11.49 -1.26
C TYR A 16 -3.17 11.22 0.16
N THR A 17 -1.89 11.43 0.47
CA THR A 17 -1.35 11.20 1.83
C THR A 17 -1.14 12.48 2.63
N ASN A 18 -1.24 13.65 2.00
CA ASN A 18 -0.87 14.94 2.58
C ASN A 18 0.57 14.93 3.17
N CYS A 19 1.49 14.30 2.44
CA CYS A 19 2.88 14.09 2.86
C CYS A 19 3.80 14.21 1.64
N LYS A 20 4.97 14.84 1.80
CA LYS A 20 5.90 15.05 0.68
C LYS A 20 6.59 13.75 0.30
N LEU A 21 6.92 13.58 -0.97
CA LEU A 21 7.62 12.35 -1.41
C LEU A 21 9.00 12.17 -0.78
N GLU A 22 9.66 13.27 -0.39
CA GLU A 22 10.96 13.27 0.28
C GLU A 22 10.92 12.61 1.67
N ASP A 23 9.74 12.57 2.30
CA ASP A 23 9.54 12.00 3.63
C ASP A 23 9.28 10.48 3.58
N TYR A 24 9.05 9.92 2.39
CA TYR A 24 8.79 8.49 2.22
C TYR A 24 10.08 7.69 2.39
N CYS A 25 10.01 6.64 3.20
CA CYS A 25 11.13 5.73 3.42
C CYS A 25 11.28 4.71 2.28
N SER A 26 12.39 3.98 2.28
CA SER A 26 12.70 3.04 1.19
C SER A 26 11.92 1.73 1.25
N HIS A 27 11.41 1.36 2.43
CA HIS A 27 10.54 0.20 2.62
C HIS A 27 9.12 0.65 2.97
N VAL A 28 8.12 0.13 2.23
CA VAL A 28 6.72 0.54 2.41
C VAL A 28 5.85 -0.65 2.83
N LEU A 29 5.12 -0.48 3.92
CA LEU A 29 4.00 -1.32 4.32
C LEU A 29 2.71 -0.69 3.82
N ILE A 30 1.86 -1.46 3.16
CA ILE A 30 0.50 -1.03 2.79
C ILE A 30 -0.52 -1.85 3.56
N THR A 31 -1.62 -1.22 3.97
CA THR A 31 -2.70 -1.87 4.71
C THR A 31 -4.06 -1.36 4.29
N ASN A 32 -5.07 -2.20 4.47
CA ASN A 32 -6.49 -1.86 4.36
C ASN A 32 -7.19 -1.79 5.73
N PHE A 33 -6.44 -1.85 6.84
CA PHE A 33 -6.96 -1.85 8.19
C PHE A 33 -6.43 -0.69 9.01
N ARG A 34 -7.34 0.22 9.39
CA ARG A 34 -7.03 1.43 10.15
C ARG A 34 -6.35 1.17 11.49
N GLN A 35 -6.59 0.02 12.12
CA GLN A 35 -5.94 -0.35 13.37
C GLN A 35 -4.43 -0.52 13.20
N TYR A 36 -3.96 -1.07 12.08
CA TYR A 36 -2.53 -1.30 11.85
C TYR A 36 -1.75 0.01 11.81
N ILE A 37 -2.25 1.03 11.11
CA ILE A 37 -1.55 2.31 11.03
C ILE A 37 -1.58 3.09 12.36
N LYS A 38 -2.65 2.97 13.14
CA LYS A 38 -2.72 3.53 14.50
C LYS A 38 -1.66 2.91 15.40
N GLU A 39 -1.62 1.58 15.45
CA GLU A 39 -0.63 0.82 16.23
C GLU A 39 0.80 1.09 15.75
N PHE A 40 1.01 1.24 14.44
CA PHE A 40 2.31 1.59 13.89
C PHE A 40 2.75 3.00 14.34
N SER A 41 1.88 4.00 14.22
CA SER A 41 2.12 5.37 14.73
C SER A 41 2.47 5.38 16.21
N GLU A 42 1.70 4.66 17.04
CA GLU A 42 1.94 4.58 18.49
C GLU A 42 3.27 3.89 18.82
N ARG A 43 3.63 2.81 18.11
CA ARG A 43 4.85 2.04 18.36
C ARG A 43 6.12 2.75 17.89
N THR A 44 6.03 3.55 16.83
CA THR A 44 7.17 4.30 16.30
C THR A 44 7.25 5.72 16.85
N ASP A 45 6.26 6.16 17.65
CA ASP A 45 6.13 7.55 18.12
C ASP A 45 6.21 8.57 16.97
N CYS A 46 5.61 8.23 15.82
CA CYS A 46 5.64 9.04 14.61
C CYS A 46 4.25 9.59 14.28
N GLU A 47 4.20 10.84 13.79
CA GLU A 47 2.95 11.50 13.43
C GLU A 47 2.27 10.80 12.24
N MET A 48 0.95 10.62 12.34
CA MET A 48 0.12 10.16 11.24
C MET A 48 -0.42 11.36 10.47
N HIS A 49 -0.17 11.38 9.16
CA HIS A 49 -0.81 12.32 8.25
C HIS A 49 -2.01 11.66 7.57
N GLU A 50 -3.03 12.46 7.26
CA GLU A 50 -4.26 11.99 6.64
C GLU A 50 -4.67 12.90 5.49
N GLY A 51 -4.88 12.29 4.31
CA GLY A 51 -5.62 12.84 3.19
C GLY A 51 -6.74 11.88 2.80
N ASN A 52 -6.74 11.42 1.54
CA ASN A 52 -7.58 10.28 1.13
C ASN A 52 -7.05 8.95 1.68
N PHE A 53 -5.73 8.86 1.86
CA PHE A 53 -5.01 7.77 2.51
C PHE A 53 -4.38 8.30 3.80
N ARG A 54 -4.10 7.40 4.73
CA ARG A 54 -3.35 7.73 5.94
C ARG A 54 -1.94 7.21 5.79
N ILE A 55 -0.96 7.97 6.28
CA ILE A 55 0.46 7.62 6.19
C ILE A 55 1.15 7.89 7.52
N VAL A 56 2.10 7.04 7.86
CA VAL A 56 3.07 7.27 8.92
C VAL A 56 4.44 6.93 8.35
N ASN A 57 5.38 7.87 8.46
CA ASN A 57 6.78 7.63 8.12
C ASN A 57 7.57 7.41 9.40
N ALA A 58 8.34 6.33 9.47
CA ALA A 58 9.25 6.02 10.58
C ALA A 58 10.69 5.93 10.06
N PRO A 59 11.39 7.07 9.93
CA PRO A 59 12.74 7.13 9.35
C PRO A 59 13.77 6.27 10.09
N ASP A 60 13.65 6.13 11.41
CA ASP A 60 14.55 5.31 12.25
C ASP A 60 14.50 3.82 11.88
N LEU A 61 13.38 3.37 11.30
CA LEU A 61 13.19 2.00 10.79
C LEU A 61 13.36 1.91 9.28
N ASP A 62 13.59 3.03 8.59
CA ASP A 62 13.50 3.17 7.13
C ASP A 62 12.19 2.56 6.58
N CYS A 63 11.08 2.82 7.27
CA CYS A 63 9.79 2.22 6.97
C CYS A 63 8.64 3.24 6.95
N THR A 64 7.81 3.19 5.90
CA THR A 64 6.57 3.95 5.77
C THR A 64 5.38 3.00 5.81
N MET A 65 4.32 3.31 6.57
CA MET A 65 3.05 2.59 6.50
C MET A 65 1.97 3.46 5.85
N ILE A 66 1.23 2.89 4.89
CA ILE A 66 0.11 3.55 4.21
C ILE A 66 -1.17 2.74 4.38
N ASP A 67 -2.19 3.33 5.00
CA ASP A 67 -3.56 2.82 4.98
C ASP A 67 -4.29 3.40 3.77
N PHE A 68 -4.52 2.56 2.76
CA PHE A 68 -5.20 2.92 1.52
C PHE A 68 -6.70 2.59 1.54
N GLY A 69 -7.20 2.01 2.64
CA GLY A 69 -8.57 1.55 2.76
C GLY A 69 -8.88 0.28 1.96
N ILE A 70 -10.17 0.03 1.70
CA ILE A 70 -10.65 -1.21 1.05
C ILE A 70 -10.95 -0.97 -0.43
N GLY A 71 -10.50 -1.89 -1.28
CA GLY A 71 -10.90 -1.99 -2.69
C GLY A 71 -9.71 -2.15 -3.64
N SER A 72 -9.87 -2.98 -4.67
CA SER A 72 -8.81 -3.20 -5.65
C SER A 72 -8.44 -1.97 -6.50
N PRO A 73 -9.34 -1.02 -6.82
CA PRO A 73 -8.94 0.21 -7.49
C PRO A 73 -8.01 1.07 -6.62
N GLN A 74 -8.24 1.10 -5.30
CA GLN A 74 -7.38 1.84 -4.36
C GLN A 74 -6.01 1.18 -4.22
N ALA A 75 -5.97 -0.16 -4.13
CA ALA A 75 -4.72 -0.92 -4.13
C ALA A 75 -3.89 -0.66 -5.40
N ALA A 76 -4.53 -0.65 -6.57
CA ALA A 76 -3.85 -0.32 -7.82
C ALA A 76 -3.34 1.13 -7.84
N LEU A 77 -4.13 2.08 -7.31
CA LEU A 77 -3.74 3.49 -7.23
C LEU A 77 -2.48 3.69 -6.37
N VAL A 78 -2.44 3.10 -5.16
CA VAL A 78 -1.27 3.23 -4.28
C VAL A 78 -0.04 2.57 -4.89
N ILE A 79 -0.16 1.36 -5.47
CA ILE A 79 0.97 0.66 -6.10
C ILE A 79 1.51 1.45 -7.30
N ASN A 80 0.64 1.98 -8.16
CA ASN A 80 1.06 2.84 -9.27
C ASN A 80 1.78 4.08 -8.75
N GLY A 81 1.29 4.69 -7.67
CA GLY A 81 1.96 5.79 -6.99
C GLY A 81 3.39 5.44 -6.58
N LEU A 82 3.51 4.37 -5.80
CA LEU A 82 4.77 3.90 -5.23
C LEU A 82 5.79 3.53 -6.32
N ALA A 83 5.35 3.01 -7.47
CA ALA A 83 6.22 2.65 -8.58
C ALA A 83 7.06 3.80 -9.14
N TYR A 84 6.70 5.07 -8.86
CA TYR A 84 7.45 6.26 -9.27
C TYR A 84 8.27 6.88 -8.14
N LEU A 85 8.36 6.25 -6.96
CA LEU A 85 9.26 6.68 -5.88
C LEU A 85 10.70 6.25 -6.19
N ASP A 86 11.61 7.22 -6.18
CA ASP A 86 13.00 7.01 -6.61
C ASP A 86 13.80 6.12 -5.64
N ASN A 87 13.44 6.10 -4.35
CA ASN A 87 14.14 5.38 -3.29
C ASN A 87 13.49 4.03 -2.93
N LEU A 88 12.40 3.63 -3.58
CA LEU A 88 11.65 2.43 -3.19
C LEU A 88 12.47 1.15 -3.39
N LYS A 89 12.57 0.35 -2.33
CA LYS A 89 13.23 -0.97 -2.34
C LYS A 89 12.26 -2.13 -2.20
N SER A 90 11.18 -1.97 -1.42
CA SER A 90 10.19 -3.03 -1.23
C SER A 90 8.82 -2.50 -0.82
N VAL A 91 7.77 -3.21 -1.24
CA VAL A 91 6.40 -3.02 -0.76
C VAL A 91 5.89 -4.34 -0.18
N VAL A 92 5.35 -4.32 1.03
CA VAL A 92 4.69 -5.47 1.66
C VAL A 92 3.28 -5.08 2.06
N MET A 93 2.30 -5.91 1.73
CA MET A 93 0.92 -5.72 2.17
C MET A 93 0.66 -6.46 3.48
N LEU A 94 0.22 -5.73 4.50
CA LEU A 94 -0.27 -6.25 5.77
C LEU A 94 -1.78 -6.05 5.83
N GLY A 95 -2.52 -7.14 5.84
CA GLY A 95 -3.97 -7.11 5.92
C GLY A 95 -4.54 -8.40 6.46
N MET A 96 -5.86 -8.44 6.54
CA MET A 96 -6.63 -9.62 6.90
C MET A 96 -7.37 -10.15 5.68
N CYS A 97 -7.57 -11.46 5.64
CA CYS A 97 -8.36 -12.16 4.65
C CYS A 97 -9.27 -13.18 5.34
N GLY A 98 -10.28 -13.67 4.60
CA GLY A 98 -11.02 -14.85 5.01
C GLY A 98 -10.25 -16.10 4.63
N GLY A 99 -10.06 -17.01 5.59
CA GLY A 99 -9.61 -18.38 5.33
C GLY A 99 -10.77 -19.24 4.84
N ILE A 100 -10.57 -19.98 3.75
CA ILE A 100 -11.56 -20.93 3.21
C ILE A 100 -11.20 -22.37 3.61
N ASP A 101 -9.94 -22.61 3.97
CA ASP A 101 -9.48 -23.94 4.39
C ASP A 101 -9.87 -24.19 5.86
N ASP A 102 -10.45 -25.36 6.12
CA ASP A 102 -10.98 -25.75 7.43
C ASP A 102 -9.89 -25.91 8.50
N ILE A 103 -8.61 -25.99 8.10
CA ILE A 103 -7.48 -26.05 9.04
C ILE A 103 -7.11 -24.69 9.62
N LEU A 104 -7.59 -23.58 9.03
CA LEU A 104 -7.18 -22.24 9.42
C LEU A 104 -7.98 -21.75 10.62
N GLU A 105 -7.29 -21.15 11.58
CA GLU A 105 -7.88 -20.50 12.74
C GLU A 105 -7.75 -18.97 12.67
N VAL A 106 -8.63 -18.26 13.37
CA VAL A 106 -8.54 -16.80 13.46
C VAL A 106 -7.24 -16.42 14.17
N GLY A 107 -6.39 -15.66 13.47
CA GLY A 107 -5.08 -15.26 13.96
C GLY A 107 -3.92 -15.94 13.24
N ASP A 108 -4.19 -16.96 12.43
CA ASP A 108 -3.18 -17.56 11.58
C ASP A 108 -2.65 -16.59 10.53
N PHE A 109 -1.33 -16.63 10.31
CA PHE A 109 -0.68 -15.88 9.25
C PHE A 109 -0.62 -16.70 7.97
N VAL A 110 -1.08 -16.11 6.88
CA VAL A 110 -1.01 -16.70 5.54
C VAL A 110 -0.05 -15.88 4.69
N ILE A 111 0.95 -16.55 4.10
CA ILE A 111 1.85 -15.96 3.11
C ILE A 111 1.42 -16.48 1.73
N PRO A 112 0.64 -15.72 0.96
CA PRO A 112 0.20 -16.18 -0.35
C PRO A 112 1.39 -16.25 -1.32
N THR A 113 1.54 -17.38 -2.01
CA THR A 113 2.55 -17.56 -3.07
C THR A 113 2.00 -17.28 -4.48
N ALA A 114 0.67 -17.14 -4.60
CA ALA A 114 -0.05 -16.82 -5.82
C ALA A 114 -1.43 -16.22 -5.46
N ALA A 115 -2.07 -15.55 -6.40
CA ALA A 115 -3.38 -14.94 -6.25
C ALA A 115 -4.31 -15.23 -7.45
N ILE A 116 -5.56 -15.57 -7.16
CA ILE A 116 -6.61 -15.62 -8.17
C ILE A 116 -7.07 -14.20 -8.48
N ARG A 117 -6.91 -13.77 -9.74
CA ARG A 117 -7.26 -12.42 -10.24
C ARG A 117 -8.77 -12.23 -10.45
N GLY A 118 -9.54 -12.41 -9.38
CA GLY A 118 -10.99 -12.24 -9.34
C GLY A 118 -11.48 -10.81 -9.07
N GLU A 119 -10.56 -9.87 -8.82
CA GLU A 119 -10.87 -8.51 -8.34
C GLU A 119 -11.23 -7.49 -9.44
N GLY A 120 -11.03 -7.84 -10.72
CA GLY A 120 -11.40 -7.03 -11.89
C GLY A 120 -10.40 -5.96 -12.33
N THR A 121 -9.78 -5.23 -11.40
CA THR A 121 -8.86 -4.10 -11.69
C THR A 121 -7.62 -4.56 -12.45
N SER A 122 -7.01 -5.67 -12.05
CA SER A 122 -5.78 -6.18 -12.66
C SER A 122 -5.94 -6.52 -14.15
N ARG A 123 -7.15 -6.80 -14.63
CA ARG A 123 -7.43 -7.08 -16.06
C ARG A 123 -7.18 -5.87 -16.95
N HIS A 124 -7.17 -4.66 -16.38
CA HIS A 124 -6.82 -3.43 -17.09
C HIS A 124 -5.30 -3.22 -17.23
N TYR A 125 -4.48 -4.01 -16.52
CA TYR A 125 -3.02 -3.89 -16.54
C TYR A 125 -2.35 -5.01 -17.33
N LEU A 126 -2.83 -6.26 -17.17
CA LEU A 126 -2.25 -7.44 -17.81
C LEU A 126 -3.34 -8.41 -18.31
N PRO A 127 -3.09 -9.17 -19.39
CA PRO A 127 -3.99 -10.23 -19.86
C PRO A 127 -4.29 -11.26 -18.76
N MET A 128 -5.45 -11.93 -18.81
CA MET A 128 -5.90 -12.85 -17.74
C MET A 128 -5.00 -14.08 -17.59
N GLU A 129 -4.33 -14.47 -18.66
CA GLU A 129 -3.42 -15.60 -18.74
C GLU A 129 -2.12 -15.34 -17.94
N PHE A 130 -1.82 -14.08 -17.61
CA PHE A 130 -0.67 -13.74 -16.79
C PHE A 130 -0.97 -13.99 -15.30
N PRO A 131 -0.23 -14.89 -14.62
CA PRO A 131 -0.49 -15.22 -13.22
C PRO A 131 -0.16 -14.05 -12.27
N ALA A 132 -0.78 -14.05 -11.09
CA ALA A 132 -0.45 -13.19 -9.96
C ALA A 132 -0.11 -14.04 -8.73
#